data_AF-A0A920T569-F1
#
_entry.id   AF-A0A920T569-F1
#
_cell.length_a   1.000
_cell.length_b   1.000
_cell.length_c   1.000
_cell.angle_alpha   90.00
_cell.angle_beta   90.00
_cell.angle_gamma   90.00
#
_symmetry.space_group_name_H-M   'P 1'
#
loop_
_entity.id
_entity.type
_entity.pdbx_description
1 polymer ?
#
loop_
_entity_poly.entity_id
_entity_poly.type
_entity_poly.pdbx_seq_one_letter_code
_entity_poly.pdbx_strand_id
1 'polypeptide(L)' 'MRFLTGLYVIGVQWNDGIISTSLGASFGSEEKVICLIGDVAATHDFGGILASIRLEAEMTIVVLTTGEAAFQLPAYK' A
#
# COMPACT_ATOMS: atom_id res chain seq x y z
N MET A 1 -0.07 -15.35 17.87
CA MET A 1 0.33 -14.32 16.88
C MET A 1 -0.12 -14.79 15.51
N ARG A 2 -1.13 -14.17 14.92
CA ARG A 2 -1.62 -14.48 13.58
C ARG A 2 -2.07 -13.15 12.97
N PHE A 3 -1.10 -12.43 12.41
CA PHE A 3 -1.32 -11.23 11.62
C PHE A 3 -0.99 -11.62 10.20
N LEU A 4 -1.98 -11.73 9.32
CA LEU A 4 -1.83 -11.76 7.85
C LEU A 4 -3.23 -11.80 7.21
N THR A 5 -3.85 -10.63 7.12
CA THR A 5 -4.96 -10.34 6.21
C THR A 5 -4.43 -9.19 5.35
N GLY A 6 -3.92 -9.51 4.15
CA GLY A 6 -3.22 -8.57 3.28
C GLY A 6 -4.01 -8.30 2.01
N LEU A 7 -4.53 -7.08 1.84
CA LEU A 7 -4.94 -6.59 0.53
C LEU A 7 -3.67 -6.21 -0.24
N TYR A 8 -3.28 -7.05 -1.19
CA TYR A 8 -2.04 -6.89 -1.94
C TYR A 8 -2.34 -6.27 -3.31
N VAL A 9 -2.31 -4.93 -3.39
CA VAL A 9 -2.43 -4.22 -4.66
C VAL A 9 -1.04 -4.09 -5.28
N ILE A 10 -0.68 -5.02 -6.18
CA ILE A 10 0.64 -5.01 -6.82
C ILE A 10 0.62 -3.95 -7.94
N GLY A 11 1.35 -2.85 -7.72
CA GLY A 11 1.51 -1.79 -8.71
C GLY A 11 2.37 -2.24 -9.90
N VAL A 12 1.77 -2.30 -11.09
CA VAL A 12 2.50 -2.08 -12.34
C VAL A 12 2.66 -0.57 -12.54
N GLN A 13 3.74 -0.12 -13.18
CA GLN A 13 4.29 1.25 -13.21
C GLN A 13 3.33 2.43 -13.54
N TRP A 14 2.04 2.21 -13.76
CA TRP A 14 1.04 3.20 -14.15
C TRP A 14 -0.15 3.36 -13.17
N ASN A 15 -0.21 2.64 -12.03
CA ASN A 15 -1.44 2.65 -11.23
C ASN A 15 -1.58 3.89 -10.33
N ASP A 16 -2.58 4.73 -10.64
CA ASP A 16 -3.12 5.80 -9.80
C ASP A 16 -4.09 5.21 -8.75
N GLY A 17 -4.22 5.85 -7.59
CA GLY A 17 -5.27 5.52 -6.62
C GLY A 17 -5.05 4.29 -5.72
N ILE A 18 -3.83 3.76 -5.58
CA ILE A 18 -3.56 2.60 -4.69
C ILE A 18 -3.76 2.94 -3.20
N ILE A 19 -3.28 4.09 -2.75
CA ILE A 19 -3.40 4.54 -1.36
C ILE A 19 -4.86 4.88 -1.05
N SER A 20 -5.54 5.60 -1.94
CA SER A 20 -6.97 5.92 -1.79
C SER A 20 -7.87 4.68 -1.85
N THR A 21 -7.55 3.67 -2.66
CA THR A 21 -8.25 2.38 -2.64
C THR A 21 -8.01 1.63 -1.34
N SER A 22 -6.77 1.60 -0.86
CA SER A 22 -6.42 0.97 0.42
C SER A 22 -7.08 1.67 1.60
N LEU A 23 -7.25 2.99 1.53
CA LEU A 23 -8.01 3.79 2.48
C LEU A 23 -9.50 3.41 2.47
N GLY A 24 -10.10 3.24 1.29
CA GLY A 24 -11.45 2.72 1.18
C GLY A 24 -11.59 1.34 1.83
N ALA A 25 -10.61 0.46 1.61
CA ALA A 25 -10.58 -0.86 2.23
C ALA A 25 -10.43 -0.80 3.76
N SER A 26 -9.67 0.16 4.31
CA SER A 26 -9.51 0.29 5.77
C SER A 26 -10.79 0.70 6.48
N PHE A 27 -11.68 1.44 5.81
CA PHE A 27 -12.99 1.77 6.37
C PHE A 27 -14.04 0.68 6.14
N GLY A 28 -13.85 -0.16 5.11
CA GLY A 28 -14.76 -1.25 4.77
C GLY A 28 -14.43 -2.58 5.46
N SER A 29 -13.37 -2.65 6.26
CA SER A 29 -12.88 -3.88 6.89
C SER A 29 -12.72 -3.71 8.39
N GLU A 30 -13.00 -4.77 9.15
CA GLU A 30 -12.65 -4.87 10.57
C GLU A 30 -11.17 -5.33 10.77
N GLU A 31 -10.49 -5.64 9.67
CA GLU A 31 -9.11 -6.15 9.65
C GLU A 31 -8.10 -5.02 9.36
N LYS A 32 -6.85 -5.24 9.80
CA LYS A 32 -5.77 -4.28 9.54
C LYS A 32 -5.40 -4.24 8.08
N VAL A 33 -5.33 -3.03 7.51
CA VAL A 33 -4.92 -2.82 6.12
C VAL A 33 -3.46 -2.41 6.04
N ILE A 34 -2.70 -3.13 5.20
CA ILE A 34 -1.31 -2.79 4.86
C ILE A 34 -1.27 -2.50 3.37
N CYS A 35 -0.97 -1.25 2.99
CA CYS A 35 -0.77 -0.81 1.62
C CYS A 35 0.72 -0.89 1.28
N LEU A 36 1.09 -1.71 0.29
CA LEU A 36 2.46 -1.81 -0.22
C LEU A 36 2.54 -1.14 -1.59
N ILE A 37 3.37 -0.11 -1.74
CA ILE A 37 3.39 0.74 -2.93
C ILE A 37 4.81 1.20 -3.30
N GLY A 38 5.10 1.38 -4.59
CA GLY A 38 6.36 1.98 -5.05
C GLY A 38 6.42 3.50 -4.81
N ASP A 39 7.62 4.07 -4.68
CA ASP A 39 7.84 5.51 -4.48
C ASP A 39 7.22 6.41 -5.57
N VAL A 40 7.36 6.05 -6.85
CA VAL A 40 6.75 6.78 -7.97
C VAL A 40 5.22 6.73 -7.88
N ALA A 41 4.64 5.56 -7.60
CA ALA A 41 3.19 5.40 -7.47
C ALA A 41 2.63 6.11 -6.23
N ALA A 42 3.38 6.13 -5.12
CA ALA A 42 3.01 6.89 -3.92
C ALA A 42 2.99 8.41 -4.17
N THR A 43 3.87 8.89 -5.05
CA THR A 43 3.89 10.30 -5.47
C THR A 43 2.65 10.65 -6.29
N HIS A 44 2.21 9.76 -7.18
CA HIS A 44 0.97 9.94 -7.94
C HIS A 44 -0.28 9.96 -7.05
N ASP A 45 -0.31 9.16 -5.99
CA ASP A 45 -1.45 9.07 -5.05
C ASP A 45 -1.18 9.73 -3.68
N PHE A 46 -0.46 10.85 -3.68
CA PHE A 46 -0.16 11.59 -2.45
C PHE A 46 -1.43 12.11 -1.75
N GLY A 47 -2.49 12.39 -2.53
CA GLY A 47 -3.80 12.76 -2.00
C GLY A 47 -4.39 11.69 -1.07
N GLY A 48 -4.18 10.40 -1.37
CA GLY A 48 -4.56 9.30 -0.50
C GLY A 48 -3.85 9.31 0.85
N ILE A 49 -2.58 9.74 0.91
CA ILE A 49 -1.82 9.88 2.17
C ILE A 49 -2.39 11.01 3.03
N LEU A 50 -2.67 12.16 2.41
CA LEU A 50 -3.28 13.28 3.14
C LEU A 50 -4.67 12.91 3.68
N ALA A 51 -5.45 12.15 2.90
CA ALA A 51 -6.74 11.66 3.31
C ALA A 51 -6.64 10.65 4.46
N SER A 52 -5.68 9.72 4.43
CA SER A 52 -5.50 8.74 5.51
C SER A 52 -5.12 9.39 6.84
N ILE A 53 -4.29 10.44 6.80
CA ILE A 53 -3.96 11.26 7.98
C ILE A 53 -5.21 11.99 8.49
N ARG A 54 -5.94 12.69 7.60
CA ARG A 54 -7.10 13.49 7.98
C ARG A 54 -8.26 12.66 8.54
N LEU A 55 -8.41 11.44 8.04
CA LEU A 55 -9.47 10.52 8.47
C LEU A 55 -9.03 9.58 9.59
N GLU A 56 -7.81 9.73 10.11
CA GLU A 56 -7.25 8.89 11.18
C GLU A 56 -7.38 7.39 10.89
N ALA A 57 -7.12 7.01 9.63
CA ALA A 57 -7.34 5.64 9.17
C ALA A 57 -6.41 4.64 9.85
N GLU A 58 -6.96 3.51 10.30
CA GLU A 58 -6.18 2.40 10.85
C GLU A 58 -5.55 1.56 9.71
N MET A 59 -4.57 2.15 9.04
CA MET A 59 -3.82 1.50 7.96
C MET A 59 -2.32 1.78 8.05
N THR A 60 -1.52 0.85 7.55
CA THR A 60 -0.07 1.02 7.40
C THR A 60 0.27 1.19 5.93
N ILE A 61 0.97 2.26 5.55
CA ILE A 61 1.48 2.46 4.19
C ILE A 61 2.97 2.17 4.20
N VAL A 62 3.37 1.18 3.41
CA VAL A 62 4.76 0.77 3.21
C VAL A 62 5.18 1.19 1.81
N VAL A 63 6.04 2.20 1.74
CA VAL A 63 6.59 2.69 0.48
C VAL A 63 7.90 1.97 0.18
N LEU A 64 7.93 1.23 -0.91
CA LEU A 64 9.12 0.61 -1.48
C LEU A 64 9.78 1.61 -2.42
N THR A 65 10.97 2.07 -2.06
CA THR A 65 11.83 2.81 -2.99
C THR A 65 12.78 1.84 -3.65
N THR A 66 12.91 1.93 -4.97
CA THR A 66 13.96 1.21 -5.70
C THR A 66 15.25 2.03 -5.66
N GLY A 67 15.81 2.24 -4.48
CA GLY A 67 17.21 2.59 -4.34
C GLY A 67 18.01 1.29 -4.42
N GLU A 68 18.55 0.94 -5.59
CA GLU A 68 19.51 -0.17 -5.85
C GLU A 68 19.55 -1.32 -4.81
N ALA A 69 18.42 -1.95 -4.50
CA ALA A 69 18.36 -3.20 -3.75
C ALA A 69 16.96 -3.80 -3.92
N ALA A 70 16.68 -4.33 -5.11
CA ALA A 70 15.50 -5.16 -5.31
C ALA A 70 15.71 -6.49 -4.56
N PHE A 71 15.14 -6.62 -3.36
CA PHE A 71 14.96 -7.94 -2.74
C PHE A 71 13.82 -8.65 -3.48
N GLN A 72 14.18 -9.39 -4.52
CA GLN A 72 13.27 -10.27 -5.22
C GLN A 72 13.19 -11.59 -4.46
N LEU A 73 12.00 -11.90 -3.92
CA LEU A 73 11.75 -13.25 -3.40
C LEU A 73 11.96 -14.26 -4.52
N PRO A 74 12.69 -15.37 -4.29
CA PRO A 74 12.83 -16.40 -5.29
C PRO A 74 11.45 -16.95 -5.63
N ALA A 75 11.06 -16.82 -6.90
CA ALA A 75 9.90 -17.54 -7.42
C ALA A 75 10.24 -19.03 -7.39
N TYR A 76 9.55 -19.78 -6.52
CA TYR A 76 9.61 -21.24 -6.59
C TYR A 76 8.95 -21.67 -7.91
N LYS A 77 9.69 -22.45 -8.70
CA LYS A 77 9.20 -23.09 -9.93
C LYS A 77 8.10 -24.10 -9.63
#